data_AF-A0AAV8YDY8-F1
#
_entry.id   AF-A0AAV8YDY8-F1
#
_cell.length_a   1.000
_cell.length_b   1.000
_cell.length_c   1.000
_cell.angle_alpha   90.00
_cell.angle_beta   90.00
_cell.angle_gamma   90.00
#
_symmetry.space_group_name_H-M   'P 1'
#
loop_
_entity.id
_entity.type
_entity.pdbx_description
1 polymer ?
#
loop_
_entity_poly.entity_id
_entity_poly.type
_entity_poly.pdbx_seq_one_letter_code
_entity_poly.pdbx_strand_id
1 'polypeptide(L)'
;QSLVESHGYPFEAHEVVSESGHILRIHRIPHGMKRKRTNISKKPVVLFQHGLLSASDMWLFRGPDMDLREFKYIPYYKYNMTKVFNDTIEEI
;
A
#
# COMPACT_ATOMS: atom_id res chain seq x y z
N GLN A 1 -16.40 -1.99 8.86
CA GLN A 1 -16.20 -2.52 7.50
C GLN A 1 -15.43 -1.48 6.72
N SER A 2 -14.24 -1.83 6.21
CA SER A 2 -13.37 -0.90 5.48
C SER A 2 -13.77 -0.78 4.00
N LEU A 3 -13.36 0.32 3.34
CA LEU A 3 -13.52 0.53 1.90
C LEU A 3 -12.93 -0.62 1.07
N VAL A 4 -11.86 -1.24 1.55
CA VAL A 4 -11.18 -2.35 0.87
C VAL A 4 -12.04 -3.62 0.92
N GLU A 5 -12.61 -3.92 2.09
CA GLU A 5 -13.45 -5.10 2.31
C GLU A 5 -14.77 -5.00 1.54
N SER A 6 -15.36 -3.80 1.42
CA SER A 6 -16.59 -3.61 0.63
C SER A 6 -16.40 -3.93 -0.85
N HIS A 7 -15.17 -3.85 -1.36
CA HIS A 7 -14.81 -4.23 -2.72
C HIS A 7 -14.29 -5.67 -2.86
N GLY A 8 -14.39 -6.49 -1.80
CA GLY A 8 -14.02 -7.91 -1.83
C GLY A 8 -12.51 -8.19 -1.76
N TYR A 9 -11.71 -7.21 -1.33
CA TYR A 9 -10.28 -7.41 -1.09
C TYR A 9 -10.05 -7.77 0.39
N PRO A 10 -9.11 -8.68 0.68
CA PRO A 10 -8.67 -8.90 2.06
C PRO A 10 -8.00 -7.64 2.61
N PHE A 11 -8.21 -7.37 3.89
CA PHE A 11 -7.68 -6.20 4.57
C PHE A 11 -7.04 -6.61 5.90
N GLU A 12 -5.86 -6.08 6.17
CA GLU A 12 -5.16 -6.22 7.44
C GLU A 12 -4.78 -4.81 7.93
N ALA A 13 -4.88 -4.59 9.23
CA ALA A 13 -4.37 -3.39 9.89
C ALA A 13 -3.35 -3.82 10.96
N HIS A 14 -2.19 -3.18 10.96
CA HIS A 14 -1.08 -3.47 11.87
C HIS A 14 -0.74 -2.19 12.63
N GLU A 15 -0.48 -2.31 13.92
CA GLU A 15 0.05 -1.22 14.74
C GLU A 15 1.55 -1.40 14.92
N VAL A 16 2.31 -0.36 14.62
CA VAL A 16 3.76 -0.32 14.75
C VAL A 16 4.13 0.84 15.64
N VAL A 17 4.92 0.56 16.68
CA VAL A 17 5.45 1.59 17.57
C VAL A 17 6.80 2.04 17.03
N SER A 18 6.94 3.35 16.76
CA SER A 18 8.23 3.93 16.36
C SER A 18 9.19 3.93 17.55
N GLU A 19 10.48 4.09 17.27
CA GLU A 19 11.50 4.24 18.31
C GLU A 19 11.20 5.40 19.27
N SER A 20 10.60 6.48 18.76
CA SER A 20 10.15 7.63 19.53
C SER A 20 8.81 7.44 20.26
N GLY A 21 8.22 6.24 20.22
CA GLY A 21 6.98 5.91 20.93
C GLY A 21 5.68 6.28 20.22
N HIS A 22 5.72 6.67 18.94
CA HIS A 22 4.51 6.97 18.17
C HIS A 22 3.87 5.68 17.67
N ILE A 23 2.54 5.57 17.81
CA ILE A 23 1.79 4.42 17.29
C ILE A 23 1.31 4.73 15.87
N LEU A 24 1.88 4.01 14.90
CA LEU A 24 1.53 4.09 13.49
C LEU A 24 0.61 2.93 13.13
N ARG A 25 -0.52 3.23 12.48
CA ARG A 25 -1.43 2.21 11.95
C ARG A 25 -1.20 2.02 10.46
N ILE A 26 -0.70 0.85 10.08
CA ILE A 26 -0.38 0.46 8.71
C ILE A 26 -1.50 -0.40 8.14
N HIS A 27 -1.97 -0.08 6.94
CA HIS A 27 -2.97 -0.86 6.22
C HIS A 27 -2.33 -1.72 5.13
N ARG A 28 -2.76 -2.97 5.01
CA ARG A 28 -2.21 -3.93 4.06
C ARG A 28 -3.31 -4.70 3.33
N ILE A 29 -3.14 -4.82 2.02
CA ILE A 29 -3.92 -5.71 1.15
C ILE A 29 -3.04 -6.91 0.77
N PRO A 30 -3.16 -8.07 1.44
CA PRO A 30 -2.23 -9.20 1.28
C PRO A 30 -2.27 -9.84 -0.11
N HIS A 31 -3.41 -9.78 -0.79
CA HIS A 31 -3.57 -10.30 -2.15
C HIS A 31 -4.81 -9.71 -2.84
N GLY A 32 -4.87 -9.83 -4.17
CA GLY A 32 -6.07 -9.46 -4.93
C GLY A 32 -7.26 -10.39 -4.66
N MET A 33 -8.46 -9.89 -4.99
CA MET A 33 -9.77 -10.49 -4.76
C MET A 33 -9.90 -11.99 -5.14
N LYS A 34 -9.37 -12.42 -6.29
CA LYS A 34 -9.53 -13.81 -6.80
C LYS A 34 -8.38 -14.76 -6.43
N ARG A 35 -7.39 -14.35 -5.65
CA ARG A 35 -6.17 -15.15 -5.37
C ARG A 35 -6.26 -15.81 -3.99
N LYS A 36 -5.94 -17.12 -3.92
CA LYS A 36 -5.86 -17.86 -2.64
C LYS A 36 -4.64 -17.43 -1.81
N ARG A 37 -4.74 -17.48 -0.47
CA ARG A 37 -3.66 -17.15 0.50
C ARG A 37 -2.37 -17.96 0.33
N THR A 38 -2.40 -19.06 -0.43
CA THR A 38 -1.31 -20.06 -0.51
C THR A 38 -0.02 -19.56 -1.17
N ASN A 39 -0.01 -18.39 -1.81
CA ASN A 39 1.16 -17.80 -2.48
C ASN A 39 1.58 -16.43 -1.90
N ILE A 40 1.26 -16.12 -0.64
CA ILE A 40 1.59 -14.82 -0.03
C ILE A 40 3.10 -14.62 0.16
N SER A 41 3.86 -15.67 0.49
CA SER A 41 5.28 -15.56 0.89
C SER A 41 6.27 -15.24 -0.24
N LYS A 42 5.86 -15.34 -1.52
CA LYS A 42 6.74 -15.13 -2.69
C LYS A 42 6.48 -13.82 -3.43
N LYS A 43 5.64 -12.93 -2.90
CA LYS A 43 5.26 -11.70 -3.60
C LYS A 43 6.17 -10.54 -3.21
N PRO A 44 6.60 -9.72 -4.18
CA PRO A 44 7.23 -8.46 -3.85
C PRO A 44 6.23 -7.59 -3.08
N VAL A 45 6.73 -6.95 -2.02
CA VAL A 45 5.97 -6.01 -1.20
C VAL A 45 6.14 -4.63 -1.79
N VAL A 46 5.04 -3.88 -1.88
CA VAL A 46 5.03 -2.47 -2.29
C VAL A 46 4.52 -1.66 -1.11
N LEU A 47 5.27 -0.63 -0.73
CA LEU A 47 4.89 0.34 0.29
C LEU A 47 4.43 1.62 -0.40
N PHE A 48 3.28 2.13 0.02
CA PHE A 48 2.75 3.41 -0.45
C PHE A 48 2.79 4.42 0.69
N GLN A 49 3.51 5.52 0.48
CA GLN A 49 3.63 6.60 1.44
C GLN A 49 2.88 7.81 0.91
N HIS A 50 1.85 8.26 1.63
CA HIS A 50 1.12 9.47 1.26
C HIS A 50 1.97 10.73 1.46
N GLY A 51 1.60 11.82 0.78
CA GLY A 51 2.20 13.14 0.95
C GLY A 51 1.68 13.90 2.17
N LEU A 52 2.06 15.17 2.27
CA LEU A 52 1.67 16.08 3.35
C LEU A 52 0.13 16.25 3.42
N LEU A 53 -0.43 16.27 4.64
CA LEU A 53 -1.88 16.39 4.92
C LEU A 53 -2.76 15.30 4.27
N SER A 54 -2.23 14.09 4.05
CA SER A 54 -2.95 12.97 3.45
C SER A 54 -2.91 11.71 4.34
N ALA A 55 -3.53 10.64 3.88
CA ALA A 55 -3.58 9.34 4.56
C ALA A 55 -3.55 8.17 3.54
N SER A 56 -3.62 6.93 4.05
CA SER A 56 -3.48 5.71 3.25
C SER A 56 -4.62 5.48 2.24
N ASP A 57 -5.78 6.11 2.44
CA ASP A 57 -6.95 6.03 1.56
C ASP A 57 -6.79 6.79 0.24
N MET A 58 -5.83 7.71 0.15
CA MET A 58 -5.50 8.42 -1.10
C MET A 58 -5.20 7.47 -2.27
N TRP A 59 -4.63 6.28 -1.97
CA TRP A 59 -4.30 5.26 -2.97
C TRP A 59 -5.49 4.39 -3.39
N LEU A 60 -6.68 4.62 -2.82
CA LEU A 60 -7.88 3.80 -3.01
C LEU A 60 -9.12 4.62 -3.40
N PHE A 61 -8.96 5.94 -3.54
CA PHE A 61 -10.07 6.89 -3.67
C PHE A 61 -10.89 6.70 -4.95
N ARG A 62 -10.27 6.26 -6.05
CA ARG A 62 -10.93 6.07 -7.36
C ARG A 62 -11.52 4.67 -7.53
N GLY A 63 -11.38 3.81 -6.53
CA GLY A 63 -11.91 2.45 -6.52
C GLY A 63 -11.02 1.42 -7.24
N PRO A 64 -11.40 0.13 -7.19
CA PRO A 64 -10.54 -0.98 -7.57
C PRO A 64 -10.20 -1.03 -9.07
N ASP A 65 -11.10 -0.55 -9.93
CA ASP A 65 -10.90 -0.58 -11.39
C ASP A 65 -9.87 0.43 -11.88
N MET A 66 -9.62 1.49 -11.10
CA MET A 66 -8.68 2.55 -11.42
C MET A 66 -7.41 2.47 -10.58
N ASP A 67 -7.53 2.29 -9.26
CA ASP A 67 -6.34 2.31 -8.40
C ASP A 67 -5.67 0.93 -8.32
N LEU A 68 -6.43 -0.11 -7.96
CA LEU A 68 -5.88 -1.44 -7.71
C LEU A 68 -5.56 -2.21 -9.00
N ARG A 69 -6.27 -1.93 -10.09
CA ARG A 69 -6.02 -2.53 -11.41
C ARG A 69 -4.71 -2.04 -12.01
N GLU A 70 -4.41 -0.75 -11.93
CA GLU A 70 -3.18 -0.18 -12.50
C GLU A 70 -1.93 -0.80 -11.86
N PHE A 71 -1.96 -1.12 -10.55
CA PHE A 71 -0.86 -1.82 -9.88
C PHE A 71 -0.58 -3.24 -10.42
N LYS A 72 -1.54 -3.85 -11.14
CA LYS A 72 -1.29 -5.12 -11.86
C LYS A 72 -0.44 -4.91 -13.12
N TYR A 73 -0.52 -3.72 -13.71
CA TYR A 73 0.10 -3.35 -14.98
C TYR A 73 1.35 -2.50 -14.83
N ILE A 74 1.68 -2.02 -13.62
CA ILE A 74 3.01 -1.47 -13.35
C ILE A 74 4.02 -2.60 -13.59
N PRO A 75 4.86 -2.52 -14.64
CA PRO A 75 5.93 -3.49 -14.80
C PRO A 75 6.79 -3.40 -13.56
N TYR A 76 7.13 -4.55 -12.97
CA TYR A 76 7.88 -4.71 -11.72
C TYR A 76 9.28 -4.06 -11.71
N TYR A 77 9.62 -3.27 -12.74
CA TYR A 77 10.83 -2.50 -12.92
C TYR A 77 10.48 -1.12 -13.50
N LYS A 78 10.43 -0.07 -12.67
CA LYS A 78 11.12 1.22 -12.98
C LYS A 78 10.99 2.34 -11.94
N TYR A 79 10.31 2.15 -10.82
CA TYR A 79 10.43 3.10 -9.71
C TYR A 79 10.74 2.31 -8.46
N ASN A 80 12.03 2.29 -8.12
CA ASN A 80 12.44 1.94 -6.78
C ASN A 80 11.84 3.01 -5.87
N MET A 81 10.68 2.74 -5.27
CA MET A 81 9.97 3.73 -4.44
C MET A 81 10.82 4.18 -3.25
N THR A 82 11.77 3.36 -2.81
CA THR A 82 12.82 3.76 -1.85
C THR A 82 13.72 4.85 -2.42
N LYS A 83 14.01 4.83 -3.72
CA LYS A 83 14.74 5.89 -4.41
C LYS A 83 13.89 7.15 -4.54
N VAL A 84 12.61 7.05 -4.93
CA VAL A 84 11.71 8.22 -4.96
C VAL A 84 11.59 8.85 -3.57
N PHE A 85 11.44 8.04 -2.52
CA PHE A 85 11.40 8.51 -1.14
C PHE A 85 12.69 9.22 -0.73
N ASN A 86 13.87 8.64 -1.02
CA ASN A 86 15.15 9.27 -0.71
C ASN A 86 15.39 10.54 -1.54
N ASP A 87 15.06 10.54 -2.83
CA ASP A 87 15.20 11.70 -3.73
C ASP A 87 14.25 12.85 -3.32
N THR A 88 13.11 12.56 -2.68
CA THR A 88 12.14 13.59 -2.23
C THR A 88 12.52 14.20 -0.88
N ILE A 89 13.27 13.49 -0.03
CA ILE A 89 13.72 14.00 1.28
C ILE A 89 14.96 14.90 1.13
N GLU A 90 15.80 14.71 0.12
CA GLU A 90 16.98 15.58 -0.09
C GLU A 90 16.67 16.96 -0.71
N GLU A 91 15.42 17.21 -1.13
CA GLU A 91 14.95 18.52 -1.61
C GLU A 91 14.19 19.34 -0.54
N ILE A 92 14.16 18.90 0.72
CA ILE A 92 13.60 19.64 1.88
C ILE A 92 14.68 19.82 2.95
#